data_AF-A0A3B9GRZ2-F1
#
_entry.id   AF-A0A3B9GRZ2-F1
#
_cell.length_a   1.000
_cell.length_b   1.000
_cell.length_c   1.000
_cell.angle_alpha   90.00
_cell.angle_beta   90.00
_cell.angle_gamma   90.00
#
_symmetry.space_group_name_H-M   'P 1'
#
loop_
_entity.id
_entity.type
_entity.pdbx_description
1 polymer ?
#
loop_
_entity_poly.entity_id
_entity_poly.type
_entity_poly.pdbx_seq_one_letter_code
_entity_poly.pdbx_strand_id
1 'polypeptide(L)'
;MKHIITGLTLSLWTFSALFAQEQKTYPEQEPMGPKMTEYWTPQPKVVTPGDILTNTAPSDAIVLFDGKNLSQWTNGKGGDAGWRVHDGIVTVDKSKGDIVTRQSFGSFQLHLEWCVPQGITGSSQGRGNSGIFLQDRYEVQILDNYQNETYVNGYVGAIYKQTPPMANPMRKPGEWNVYDIIY
;
A
#
# COMPACT_ATOMS: atom_id res chain seq x y z
N MET A 1 -56.60 -46.73 -80.05
CA MET A 1 -55.72 -45.81 -79.32
C MET A 1 -55.28 -46.50 -78.04
N LYS A 2 -54.06 -47.05 -78.01
CA LYS A 2 -53.48 -47.69 -76.82
C LYS A 2 -52.05 -47.17 -76.72
N HIS A 3 -51.78 -46.33 -75.72
CA HIS A 3 -50.45 -45.77 -75.49
C HIS A 3 -49.63 -46.75 -74.65
N ILE A 4 -48.48 -47.16 -75.20
CA ILE A 4 -47.44 -47.92 -74.51
C ILE A 4 -46.50 -46.90 -73.86
N ILE A 5 -46.34 -46.98 -72.54
CA ILE A 5 -45.37 -46.17 -71.79
C ILE A 5 -44.11 -47.02 -71.65
N THR A 6 -43.06 -46.64 -72.36
CA THR A 6 -41.72 -47.20 -72.21
C THR A 6 -40.95 -46.29 -71.26
N GLY A 7 -40.75 -46.73 -70.01
CA GLY A 7 -39.96 -46.00 -69.01
C GLY A 7 -38.46 -46.18 -69.27
N LEU A 8 -37.79 -45.09 -69.66
CA LEU A 8 -36.33 -45.01 -69.75
C LEU A 8 -35.79 -44.51 -68.40
N THR A 9 -35.20 -45.37 -67.59
CA THR A 9 -34.50 -44.95 -66.37
C THR A 9 -33.14 -44.37 -66.73
N LEU A 10 -33.01 -43.04 -66.67
CA LEU A 10 -31.75 -42.33 -66.83
C LEU A 10 -31.08 -42.18 -65.46
N SER A 11 -30.02 -42.95 -65.22
CA SER A 11 -29.24 -42.89 -63.98
C SER A 11 -28.30 -41.68 -64.04
N LEU A 12 -28.69 -40.55 -63.44
CA LEU A 12 -27.82 -39.38 -63.28
C LEU A 12 -26.80 -39.64 -62.16
N TRP A 13 -25.53 -39.77 -62.52
CA TRP A 13 -24.42 -39.73 -61.55
C TRP A 13 -23.96 -38.28 -61.41
N THR A 14 -24.35 -37.62 -60.32
CA THR A 14 -23.83 -36.30 -59.98
C THR A 14 -22.44 -36.45 -59.36
N PHE A 15 -21.39 -36.11 -60.11
CA PHE A 15 -20.05 -35.97 -59.57
C PHE A 15 -19.92 -34.61 -58.88
N SER A 16 -20.10 -34.58 -57.56
CA SER A 16 -19.84 -33.40 -56.74
C SER A 16 -18.33 -33.33 -56.47
N ALA A 17 -17.62 -32.42 -57.14
CA ALA A 17 -16.23 -32.12 -56.80
C ALA A 17 -16.19 -31.37 -55.46
N LEU A 18 -15.89 -32.10 -54.39
CA LEU A 18 -15.58 -31.52 -53.08
C LEU A 18 -14.19 -30.88 -53.17
N PHE A 19 -14.15 -29.55 -53.31
CA PHE A 19 -12.93 -28.80 -53.03
C PHE A 19 -12.71 -28.80 -51.51
N ALA A 20 -11.80 -29.63 -51.03
CA ALA A 20 -11.36 -29.57 -49.64
C ALA A 20 -10.59 -28.26 -49.44
N GLN A 21 -11.15 -27.32 -48.68
CA GLN A 21 -10.36 -26.23 -48.12
C GLN A 21 -9.40 -26.86 -47.11
N GLU A 22 -8.11 -26.73 -47.36
CA GLU A 22 -7.09 -27.16 -46.42
C GLU A 22 -7.22 -26.31 -45.14
N GLN A 23 -7.73 -26.92 -44.08
CA GLN A 23 -7.91 -26.27 -42.80
C GLN A 23 -6.52 -25.95 -42.24
N LYS A 24 -6.19 -24.66 -42.08
CA LYS A 24 -4.96 -24.24 -41.41
C LYS A 24 -4.93 -24.84 -40.01
N THR A 25 -4.03 -25.78 -39.77
CA THR A 25 -3.75 -26.31 -38.45
C THR A 25 -2.63 -25.49 -37.81
N TYR A 26 -2.80 -25.19 -36.52
CA TYR A 26 -1.76 -24.59 -35.70
C TYR A 26 -1.23 -25.67 -34.75
N PRO A 27 0.06 -25.64 -34.38
CA PRO A 27 0.59 -26.56 -33.39
C PRO A 27 -0.19 -26.42 -32.08
N GLU A 28 -0.50 -27.55 -31.46
CA GLU A 28 -1.10 -27.59 -30.14
C GLU A 28 -0.11 -27.01 -29.11
N GLN A 29 -0.61 -26.27 -28.14
CA GLN A 29 0.24 -25.74 -27.07
C GLN A 29 0.75 -26.92 -26.23
N GLU A 30 2.07 -27.06 -26.14
CA GLU A 30 2.71 -28.06 -25.28
C GLU A 30 2.15 -27.97 -23.85
N PRO A 31 1.78 -29.10 -23.22
CA PRO A 31 1.19 -29.09 -21.90
C PRO A 31 2.20 -28.56 -20.87
N MET A 32 1.86 -27.43 -20.23
CA MET A 32 2.67 -26.86 -19.16
C MET A 32 2.50 -27.66 -17.87
N GLY A 33 3.59 -28.26 -17.38
CA GLY A 33 3.64 -28.83 -16.03
C GLY A 33 4.00 -27.76 -14.99
N PRO A 34 3.54 -27.86 -13.72
CA PRO A 34 3.87 -26.87 -12.67
C PRO A 34 5.37 -26.57 -12.52
N LYS A 35 6.21 -27.61 -12.65
CA LYS A 35 7.68 -27.51 -12.58
C LYS A 35 8.31 -26.60 -13.63
N MET A 36 7.64 -26.34 -14.76
CA MET A 36 8.16 -25.47 -15.82
C MET A 36 8.14 -23.98 -15.43
N THR A 37 7.43 -23.64 -14.36
CA THR A 37 7.31 -22.27 -13.82
C THR A 37 7.89 -22.10 -12.41
N GLU A 38 8.48 -23.17 -11.85
CA GLU A 38 9.13 -23.14 -10.54
C GLU A 38 10.58 -22.65 -10.69
N TYR A 39 10.89 -21.47 -10.14
CA TYR A 39 12.24 -20.94 -10.06
C TYR A 39 12.69 -20.88 -8.60
N TRP A 40 13.95 -21.24 -8.35
CA TRP A 40 14.50 -21.36 -7.00
C TRP A 40 15.39 -20.19 -6.59
N THR A 41 15.69 -19.27 -7.51
CA THR A 41 16.63 -18.17 -7.24
C THR A 41 16.18 -16.89 -7.92
N PRO A 42 16.45 -15.71 -7.32
CA PRO A 42 17.14 -15.53 -6.03
C PRO A 42 16.27 -15.98 -4.83
N GLN A 43 16.92 -16.54 -3.80
CA GLN A 43 16.24 -16.79 -2.53
C GLN A 43 16.00 -15.46 -1.81
N PRO A 44 14.82 -15.26 -1.19
CA PRO A 44 14.56 -14.09 -0.36
C PRO A 44 15.55 -13.99 0.82
N LYS A 45 15.85 -12.76 1.25
CA LYS A 45 16.61 -12.55 2.48
C LYS A 45 15.78 -12.99 3.69
N VAL A 46 16.43 -13.61 4.66
CA VAL A 46 15.80 -13.96 5.94
C VAL A 46 15.76 -12.72 6.82
N VAL A 47 14.57 -12.39 7.32
CA VAL A 47 14.33 -11.28 8.26
C VAL A 47 13.68 -11.87 9.51
N THR A 48 14.21 -11.54 10.68
CA THR A 48 13.55 -11.88 11.95
C THR A 48 12.52 -10.78 12.22
N PRO A 49 11.23 -11.10 12.35
CA PRO A 49 10.21 -10.10 12.64
C PRO A 49 10.39 -9.52 14.04
N GLY A 50 9.81 -8.34 14.24
CA GLY A 50 9.64 -7.76 15.56
C GLY A 50 8.77 -8.61 16.49
N ASP A 51 8.90 -8.36 17.79
CA ASP A 51 8.03 -8.94 18.80
C ASP A 51 6.78 -8.06 18.97
N ILE A 52 5.60 -8.64 18.80
CA ILE A 52 4.31 -7.94 18.82
C ILE A 52 3.93 -7.38 20.21
N LEU A 53 4.45 -7.96 21.29
CA LEU A 53 4.14 -7.54 22.66
C LEU A 53 4.97 -6.33 23.07
N THR A 54 6.18 -6.23 22.52
CA THR A 54 7.13 -5.15 22.78
C THR A 54 7.23 -4.15 21.63
N ASN A 55 6.51 -4.42 20.54
CA ASN A 55 6.50 -3.68 19.28
C ASN A 55 7.91 -3.33 18.77
N THR A 56 8.82 -4.31 18.79
CA THR A 56 10.20 -4.10 18.33
C THR A 56 10.27 -4.11 16.80
N ALA A 57 11.27 -3.43 16.24
CA ALA A 57 11.49 -3.42 14.80
C ALA A 57 12.04 -4.77 14.29
N PRO A 58 11.76 -5.16 13.03
CA PRO A 58 12.38 -6.34 12.43
C PRO A 58 13.90 -6.15 12.28
N SER A 59 14.62 -7.26 12.13
CA SER A 59 16.10 -7.28 12.17
C SER A 59 16.80 -6.44 11.10
N ASP A 60 16.11 -6.10 10.01
CA ASP A 60 16.63 -5.31 8.90
C ASP A 60 16.16 -3.84 8.90
N ALA A 61 15.33 -3.45 9.86
CA ALA A 61 14.83 -2.09 9.96
C ALA A 61 15.83 -1.12 10.61
N ILE A 62 15.79 0.13 10.16
CA ILE A 62 16.46 1.23 10.85
C ILE A 62 15.53 1.73 11.95
N VAL A 63 15.99 1.62 13.20
CA VAL A 63 15.23 2.11 14.36
C VAL A 63 15.36 3.63 14.45
N LEU A 64 14.31 4.34 14.03
CA LEU A 64 14.28 5.81 14.08
C LEU A 64 14.10 6.34 15.51
N PHE A 65 13.40 5.61 16.37
CA PHE A 65 13.23 5.96 17.77
C PHE A 65 12.99 4.68 18.60
N ASP A 66 13.77 4.50 19.68
CA ASP A 66 13.72 3.32 20.57
C ASP A 66 13.33 3.69 22.02
N GLY A 67 12.78 4.90 22.21
CA GLY A 67 12.45 5.42 23.52
C GLY A 67 13.58 6.16 24.24
N LYS A 68 14.81 6.18 23.70
CA LYS A 68 15.96 6.75 24.43
C LYS A 68 16.34 8.16 24.00
N ASN A 69 16.41 8.42 22.69
CA ASN A 69 16.91 9.69 22.16
C ASN A 69 16.50 9.91 20.70
N LEU A 70 16.79 11.11 20.19
CA LEU A 70 16.50 11.53 18.81
C LEU A 70 17.76 11.54 17.93
N SER A 71 18.70 10.61 18.12
CA SER A 71 19.96 10.60 17.36
C SER A 71 19.75 10.43 15.86
N GLN A 72 18.67 9.77 15.44
CA GLN A 72 18.30 9.60 14.04
C GLN A 72 17.60 10.83 13.43
N TRP A 73 17.41 11.90 14.21
CA TRP A 73 16.65 13.08 13.82
C TRP A 73 17.48 14.37 13.92
N THR A 74 17.08 15.38 13.16
CA THR A 74 17.64 16.73 13.13
C THR A 74 16.52 17.76 13.03
N ASN A 75 16.79 19.03 13.31
CA ASN A 75 15.85 20.15 13.17
C ASN A 75 15.67 20.64 11.70
N GLY A 76 16.14 19.87 10.71
CA GLY A 76 16.13 20.23 9.29
C GLY A 76 17.13 21.32 8.89
N LYS A 77 17.85 21.91 9.84
CA LYS A 77 18.84 22.99 9.64
C LYS A 77 20.26 22.53 10.03
N GLY A 78 20.47 21.22 10.16
CA GLY A 78 21.75 20.62 10.54
C GLY A 78 22.03 20.57 12.05
N GLY A 79 21.11 21.06 12.89
CA GLY A 79 21.21 20.96 14.36
C GLY A 79 20.39 19.81 14.93
N ASP A 80 20.45 19.61 16.23
CA ASP A 80 19.72 18.52 16.89
C ASP A 80 18.20 18.74 16.90
N ALA A 81 17.46 17.63 16.84
CA ALA A 81 16.02 17.62 16.97
C ALA A 81 15.60 18.10 18.37
N GLY A 82 14.67 19.06 18.42
CA GLY A 82 14.32 19.77 19.66
C GLY A 82 13.13 19.20 20.45
N TRP A 83 12.51 18.12 19.98
CA TRP A 83 11.38 17.52 20.68
C TRP A 83 11.81 16.85 21.99
N ARG A 84 10.88 16.69 22.92
CA ARG A 84 11.17 16.26 24.29
C ARG A 84 11.04 14.75 24.41
N VAL A 85 12.14 14.07 24.74
CA VAL A 85 12.13 12.63 25.04
C VAL A 85 11.93 12.43 26.53
N HIS A 86 10.97 11.58 26.90
CA HIS A 86 10.70 11.17 28.28
C HIS A 86 9.88 9.87 28.27
N ASP A 87 10.01 9.04 29.31
CA ASP A 87 9.16 7.86 29.52
C ASP A 87 9.03 6.90 28.30
N GLY A 88 10.09 6.78 27.49
CA GLY A 88 10.09 5.95 26.29
C GLY A 88 9.35 6.55 25.09
N ILE A 89 8.92 7.81 25.17
CA ILE A 89 8.19 8.53 24.11
C ILE A 89 8.90 9.83 23.72
N VAL A 90 8.54 10.36 22.56
CA VAL A 90 8.90 11.71 22.15
C VAL A 90 7.64 12.57 22.02
N THR A 91 7.65 13.73 22.67
CA THR A 91 6.56 14.70 22.64
C THR A 91 6.98 15.94 21.87
N VAL A 92 6.14 16.35 20.92
CA VAL A 92 6.32 17.57 20.12
C VAL A 92 6.54 18.79 21.02
N ASP A 93 7.55 19.60 20.68
CA ASP A 93 7.70 20.96 21.20
C ASP A 93 7.47 21.94 20.04
N LYS A 94 6.29 22.55 20.01
CA LYS A 94 5.87 23.46 18.93
C LYS A 94 6.83 24.66 18.78
N SER A 95 7.55 25.05 19.84
CA SER A 95 8.51 26.16 19.78
C SER A 95 9.79 25.80 19.01
N LYS A 96 10.04 24.50 18.77
CA LYS A 96 11.22 23.99 18.08
C LYS A 96 10.99 23.69 16.60
N GLY A 97 9.74 23.72 16.16
CA GLY A 97 9.35 23.38 14.80
C GLY A 97 9.46 21.88 14.52
N ASP A 98 9.57 21.56 13.23
CA ASP A 98 9.58 20.19 12.74
C ASP A 98 10.93 19.51 12.99
N ILE A 99 10.89 18.18 12.98
CA ILE A 99 12.09 17.34 12.98
C ILE A 99 12.05 16.44 11.75
N VAL A 100 13.22 16.14 11.20
CA VAL A 100 13.38 15.29 10.02
C VAL A 100 14.42 14.22 10.30
N THR A 101 14.31 13.09 9.63
CA THR A 101 15.33 12.04 9.74
C THR A 101 16.67 12.54 9.20
N ARG A 102 17.78 12.12 9.81
CA ARG A 102 19.13 12.45 9.30
C ARG A 102 19.41 11.76 7.98
N GLN A 103 18.89 10.54 7.81
CA GLN A 103 18.99 9.79 6.57
C GLN A 103 17.82 10.17 5.63
N SER A 104 18.12 10.22 4.33
CA SER A 104 17.11 10.30 3.27
C SER A 104 16.76 8.90 2.77
N PHE A 105 15.50 8.71 2.37
CA PHE A 105 14.98 7.41 1.95
C PHE A 105 14.41 7.46 0.53
N GLY A 106 14.56 6.36 -0.20
CA GLY A 106 13.87 6.09 -1.46
C GLY A 106 12.52 5.42 -1.18
N SER A 107 12.33 4.20 -1.68
CA SER A 107 11.24 3.33 -1.24
C SER A 107 11.49 2.78 0.15
N PHE A 108 10.44 2.67 0.97
CA PHE A 108 10.51 2.17 2.33
C PHE A 108 9.17 1.63 2.85
N GLN A 109 9.27 0.85 3.93
CA GLN A 109 8.16 0.56 4.83
C GLN A 109 8.41 1.28 6.15
N LEU A 110 7.39 1.97 6.66
CA LEU A 110 7.44 2.73 7.91
C LEU A 110 6.38 2.24 8.88
N HIS A 111 6.78 2.03 10.12
CA HIS A 111 5.89 1.84 11.26
C HIS A 111 6.00 3.05 12.20
N LEU A 112 4.86 3.57 12.65
CA LEU A 112 4.80 4.68 13.60
C LEU A 112 3.60 4.53 14.53
N GLU A 113 3.83 4.71 15.83
CA GLU A 113 2.76 4.93 16.79
C GLU A 113 2.70 6.39 17.22
N TRP A 114 1.49 6.92 17.40
CA TRP A 114 1.27 8.29 17.86
C TRP A 114 0.06 8.39 18.78
N CYS A 115 0.11 9.30 19.75
CA CYS A 115 -0.92 9.43 20.78
C CYS A 115 -1.37 10.89 20.90
N VAL A 116 -2.68 11.09 20.97
CA VAL A 116 -3.29 12.38 21.31
C VAL A 116 -3.42 12.46 22.83
N PRO A 117 -2.94 13.50 23.52
CA PRO A 117 -3.02 13.57 24.98
C PRO A 117 -4.47 13.67 25.46
N GLN A 118 -4.76 13.09 26.62
CA GLN A 118 -6.05 13.31 27.28
C GLN A 118 -6.28 14.80 27.57
N GLY A 119 -7.53 15.24 27.48
CA GLY A 119 -7.88 16.64 27.70
C GLY A 119 -7.49 17.59 26.55
N ILE A 120 -7.08 17.06 25.39
CA ILE A 120 -6.84 17.86 24.19
C ILE A 120 -8.04 18.77 23.87
N THR A 121 -7.74 20.01 23.49
CA THR A 121 -8.73 21.03 23.15
C THR A 121 -8.54 21.49 21.70
N GLY A 122 -9.49 22.29 21.22
CA GLY A 122 -9.56 22.74 19.84
C GLY A 122 -10.60 21.97 19.04
N SER A 123 -10.75 22.36 17.77
CA SER A 123 -11.66 21.76 16.81
C SER A 123 -11.06 21.79 15.41
N SER A 124 -11.60 20.95 14.51
CA SER A 124 -11.12 20.83 13.14
C SER A 124 -9.60 20.62 13.10
N GLN A 125 -8.90 21.27 12.19
CA GLN A 125 -7.44 21.24 12.04
C GLN A 125 -6.67 21.82 13.24
N GLY A 126 -7.34 22.49 14.19
CA GLY A 126 -6.70 23.07 15.38
C GLY A 126 -6.51 22.09 16.54
N ARG A 127 -6.95 20.83 16.39
CA ARG A 127 -6.97 19.82 17.46
C ARG A 127 -6.03 18.67 17.16
N GLY A 128 -4.86 18.66 17.80
CA GLY A 128 -3.91 17.54 17.71
C GLY A 128 -3.26 17.35 16.33
N ASN A 129 -3.03 18.44 15.57
CA ASN A 129 -2.50 18.40 14.21
C ASN A 129 -0.97 18.21 14.16
N SER A 130 -0.53 17.28 13.32
CA SER A 130 0.85 17.01 12.91
C SER A 130 0.83 16.30 11.55
N GLY A 131 1.96 15.83 11.03
CA GLY A 131 1.97 15.11 9.75
C GLY A 131 3.27 14.36 9.51
N ILE A 132 3.20 13.34 8.67
CA ILE A 132 4.38 12.60 8.19
C ILE A 132 4.61 13.03 6.75
N PHE A 133 5.71 13.75 6.51
CA PHE A 133 6.07 14.19 5.17
C PHE A 133 6.96 13.14 4.50
N LEU A 134 6.38 12.36 3.60
CA LEU A 134 7.11 11.38 2.79
C LEU A 134 8.02 12.15 1.83
N GLN A 135 9.33 11.99 2.04
CA GLN A 135 10.40 12.67 1.30
C GLN A 135 10.25 14.21 1.23
N ASP A 136 9.78 14.84 2.32
CA ASP A 136 9.52 16.29 2.40
C ASP A 136 8.54 16.82 1.34
N ARG A 137 7.68 15.95 0.78
CA ARG A 137 6.78 16.29 -0.34
C ARG A 137 5.32 15.96 -0.07
N TYR A 138 5.04 14.76 0.41
CA TYR A 138 3.68 14.24 0.51
C TYR A 138 3.31 14.01 1.96
N GLU A 139 2.36 14.78 2.48
CA GLU A 139 1.92 14.69 3.86
C GLU A 139 0.85 13.60 4.02
N VAL A 140 1.14 12.62 4.88
CA VAL A 140 0.14 11.75 5.49
C VAL A 140 -0.31 12.42 6.78
N GLN A 141 -1.59 12.81 6.83
CA GLN A 141 -2.13 13.64 7.90
C GLN A 141 -2.18 12.91 9.25
N ILE A 142 -1.77 13.59 10.32
CA ILE A 142 -2.01 13.20 11.71
C ILE A 142 -2.93 14.26 12.35
N LEU A 143 -4.10 13.83 12.80
CA LEU A 143 -5.07 14.75 13.40
C LEU A 143 -5.95 14.02 14.42
N ASP A 144 -6.32 14.69 15.50
CA ASP A 144 -7.35 14.14 16.40
C ASP A 144 -8.72 14.28 15.76
N ASN A 145 -9.18 13.24 15.06
CA ASN A 145 -10.53 13.16 14.52
C ASN A 145 -11.47 12.26 15.35
N TYR A 146 -11.11 11.94 16.59
CA TYR A 146 -12.05 11.25 17.49
C TYR A 146 -13.13 12.23 17.94
N GLN A 147 -14.35 12.09 17.40
CA GLN A 147 -15.47 13.01 17.64
C GLN A 147 -15.13 14.48 17.31
N ASN A 148 -14.28 14.69 16.29
CA ASN A 148 -13.87 16.02 15.82
C ASN A 148 -13.89 16.05 14.28
N GLU A 149 -14.89 16.70 13.72
CA GLU A 149 -15.06 16.80 12.27
C GLU A 149 -14.18 17.90 11.65
N THR A 150 -13.77 17.68 10.40
CA THR A 150 -13.04 18.64 9.57
C THR A 150 -13.32 18.35 8.09
N TYR A 151 -12.71 19.10 7.17
CA TYR A 151 -12.83 18.82 5.74
C TYR A 151 -12.17 17.49 5.36
N VAL A 152 -12.87 16.65 4.60
CA VAL A 152 -12.53 15.23 4.42
C VAL A 152 -11.19 14.97 3.74
N ASN A 153 -10.72 15.86 2.87
CA ASN A 153 -9.41 15.75 2.24
C ASN A 153 -8.25 16.24 3.14
N GLY A 154 -8.50 16.69 4.37
CA GLY A 154 -7.48 16.97 5.39
C GLY A 154 -7.73 16.22 6.70
N TYR A 155 -8.50 15.14 6.63
CA TYR A 155 -8.81 14.25 7.74
C TYR A 155 -7.60 13.36 8.07
N VAL A 156 -7.54 12.78 9.27
CA VAL A 156 -6.50 11.82 9.67
C VAL A 156 -6.32 10.73 8.62
N GLY A 157 -5.08 10.48 8.20
CA GLY A 157 -4.75 9.49 7.18
C GLY A 157 -4.99 9.96 5.74
N ALA A 158 -5.48 11.17 5.52
CA ALA A 158 -5.53 11.76 4.19
C ALA A 158 -4.10 11.94 3.64
N ILE A 159 -3.94 11.77 2.32
CA ILE A 159 -2.88 12.48 1.61
C ILE A 159 -3.34 13.93 1.53
N TYR A 160 -2.70 14.79 2.32
CA TYR A 160 -3.28 16.08 2.71
C TYR A 160 -3.69 16.93 1.50
N LYS A 161 -4.97 17.34 1.52
CA LYS A 161 -5.74 18.05 0.48
C LYS A 161 -5.88 17.35 -0.87
N GLN A 162 -5.43 16.11 -1.02
CA GLN A 162 -5.43 15.39 -2.30
C GLN A 162 -6.38 14.18 -2.29
N THR A 163 -6.25 13.31 -1.29
CA THR A 163 -6.99 12.04 -1.23
C THR A 163 -7.54 11.85 0.18
N PRO A 164 -8.88 11.93 0.37
CA PRO A 164 -9.52 11.59 1.64
C PRO A 164 -9.20 10.15 2.07
N PRO A 165 -9.13 9.87 3.38
CA PRO A 165 -8.98 8.51 3.86
C PRO A 165 -10.24 7.69 3.55
N MET A 166 -10.11 6.37 3.44
CA MET A 166 -11.25 5.48 3.19
C MET A 166 -12.15 5.29 4.43
N ALA A 167 -11.63 5.59 5.63
CA ALA A 167 -12.33 5.48 6.90
C ALA A 167 -11.76 6.47 7.93
N ASN A 168 -12.45 6.65 9.06
CA ASN A 168 -11.89 7.27 10.26
C ASN A 168 -11.46 6.16 11.24
N PRO A 169 -10.16 5.85 11.36
CA PRO A 169 -9.66 4.77 12.21
C PRO A 169 -9.26 5.21 13.63
N MET A 170 -9.76 6.36 14.12
CA MET A 170 -9.28 6.95 15.37
C MET A 170 -9.60 6.12 16.61
N ARG A 171 -8.57 5.91 17.44
CA ARG A 171 -8.73 5.65 18.87
C ARG A 171 -8.96 6.95 19.64
N LYS A 172 -9.50 6.86 20.86
CA LYS A 172 -9.76 8.04 21.70
C LYS A 172 -8.46 8.63 22.26
N PRO A 173 -8.43 9.92 22.66
CA PRO A 173 -7.27 10.53 23.31
C PRO A 173 -6.79 9.73 24.53
N GLY A 174 -5.47 9.59 24.66
CA GLY A 174 -4.78 8.73 25.62
C GLY A 174 -4.46 7.33 25.11
N GLU A 175 -5.04 6.92 23.98
CA GLU A 175 -4.71 5.65 23.31
C GLU A 175 -3.80 5.90 22.10
N TRP A 176 -2.94 4.91 21.81
CA TRP A 176 -1.99 4.96 20.70
C TRP A 176 -2.66 4.59 19.39
N ASN A 177 -2.56 5.44 18.38
CA ASN A 177 -2.89 5.14 17.00
C ASN A 177 -1.64 4.61 16.30
N VAL A 178 -1.82 3.70 15.35
CA VAL A 178 -0.72 3.00 14.67
C VAL A 178 -0.85 3.19 13.17
N TYR A 179 0.25 3.58 12.53
CA TYR A 179 0.39 3.62 11.09
C TYR A 179 1.45 2.62 10.62
N ASP A 180 1.08 1.87 9.58
CA ASP A 180 1.99 1.12 8.73
C ASP A 180 1.87 1.68 7.31
N ILE A 181 2.96 2.23 6.77
CA ILE A 181 3.02 2.93 5.49
C ILE A 181 4.01 2.21 4.58
N ILE A 182 3.61 1.95 3.33
CA ILE A 182 4.48 1.46 2.26
C ILE A 182 4.56 2.56 1.20
N TYR A 183 5.78 3.00 0.89
CA TYR A 183 6.05 4.13 -0.02
C TYR A 183 7.18 3.81 -1.00
#